data_AF-A0A821NIB9-F1
#
_entry.id   AF-A0A821NIB9-F1
#
_cell.length_a   1.000
_cell.length_b   1.000
_cell.length_c   1.000
_cell.angle_alpha   90.00
_cell.angle_beta   90.00
_cell.angle_gamma   90.00
#
_symmetry.space_group_name_H-M   'P 1'
#
loop_
_entity.id
_entity.type
_entity.pdbx_description
1 polymer ?
#
loop_
_entity_poly.entity_id
_entity_poly.type
_entity_poly.pdbx_seq_one_letter_code
_entity_poly.pdbx_strand_id
1 'polypeptide(L)'
;MSEDMMLTVSLNNKNFQHQYLIHLHATMNTCNRLDDLYVLLSYLPFLRSLYIACDNLTITDFEQLAYVIMTCTPQLNSFNCSFKQTCIEPIEKLHCMSPLFRHMKLRRVEWGGGWHYHCITTENL
;
A
#
# COMPACT_ATOMS: atom_id res chain seq x y z
N MET A 1 -18.89 -28.56 -2.46
CA MET A 1 -17.87 -27.65 -2.99
C MET A 1 -17.13 -27.08 -1.80
N SER A 2 -15.81 -27.20 -1.75
CA SER A 2 -14.98 -26.69 -0.65
C SER A 2 -15.00 -25.15 -0.61
N GLU A 3 -14.86 -24.57 0.59
CA GLU A 3 -14.82 -23.12 0.81
C GLU A 3 -13.73 -22.43 -0.03
N ASP A 4 -12.57 -23.06 -0.18
CA ASP A 4 -11.47 -22.60 -1.04
C ASP A 4 -11.86 -22.43 -2.51
N MET A 5 -12.74 -23.32 -3.01
CA MET A 5 -13.21 -23.27 -4.38
C MET A 5 -14.21 -22.14 -4.58
N MET A 6 -15.00 -21.78 -3.55
CA MET A 6 -15.90 -20.61 -3.58
C MET A 6 -15.13 -19.28 -3.47
N LEU A 7 -14.08 -19.24 -2.63
CA LEU A 7 -13.18 -18.09 -2.50
C LEU A 7 -12.46 -17.79 -3.81
N THR A 8 -11.93 -18.82 -4.49
CA THR A 8 -11.21 -18.66 -5.78
C THR A 8 -12.13 -18.16 -6.90
N VAL A 9 -13.38 -18.60 -6.94
CA VAL A 9 -14.39 -18.11 -7.90
C VAL A 9 -14.79 -16.67 -7.60
N SER A 10 -14.89 -16.30 -6.32
CA SER A 10 -15.22 -14.94 -5.87
C SER A 10 -14.08 -13.95 -6.13
N LEU A 11 -12.83 -14.35 -5.90
CA LEU A 11 -11.64 -13.56 -6.17
C LEU A 11 -11.40 -13.29 -7.65
N ASN A 12 -11.97 -14.08 -8.57
CA ASN A 12 -11.90 -13.84 -10.01
C ASN A 12 -13.11 -13.06 -10.57
N ASN A 13 -14.11 -12.78 -9.72
CA ASN A 13 -15.31 -12.05 -10.11
C ASN A 13 -15.02 -10.54 -10.15
N LYS A 14 -15.09 -9.95 -11.36
CA LYS A 14 -14.83 -8.52 -11.57
C LYS A 14 -15.76 -7.59 -10.77
N ASN A 15 -17.03 -7.96 -10.58
CA ASN A 15 -17.97 -7.15 -9.81
C ASN A 15 -17.62 -7.17 -8.32
N PHE A 16 -17.24 -8.34 -7.80
CA PHE A 16 -16.76 -8.50 -6.43
C PHE A 16 -15.49 -7.68 -6.19
N GLN A 17 -14.48 -7.82 -7.06
CA GLN A 17 -13.26 -7.02 -7.00
C GLN A 17 -13.54 -5.51 -7.10
N HIS A 18 -14.46 -5.10 -7.97
CA HIS A 18 -14.81 -3.69 -8.15
C HIS A 18 -15.42 -3.08 -6.87
N GLN A 19 -16.30 -3.80 -6.18
CA GLN A 19 -16.84 -3.36 -4.89
C GLN A 19 -15.73 -3.16 -3.86
N TYR A 20 -14.80 -4.12 -3.75
CA TYR A 20 -13.66 -4.01 -2.83
C TYR A 20 -12.68 -2.91 -3.22
N LEU A 21 -12.52 -2.59 -4.51
CA LEU A 21 -11.76 -1.44 -4.96
C LEU A 21 -12.42 -0.12 -4.52
N ILE A 22 -13.76 -0.01 -4.62
CA ILE A 22 -14.51 1.15 -4.10
C ILE A 22 -14.29 1.28 -2.59
N HIS A 23 -14.38 0.17 -1.84
CA HIS A 23 -14.12 0.17 -0.40
C HIS A 23 -12.68 0.55 -0.07
N LEU A 24 -11.70 0.05 -0.81
CA LEU A 24 -10.30 0.44 -0.68
C LEU A 24 -10.11 1.94 -0.84
N HIS A 25 -10.69 2.53 -1.89
CA HIS A 25 -10.63 3.98 -2.10
C HIS A 25 -11.31 4.76 -0.97
N ALA A 26 -12.46 4.29 -0.48
CA ALA A 26 -13.14 4.91 0.66
C ALA A 26 -12.26 4.87 1.92
N THR A 27 -11.71 3.70 2.26
CA THR A 27 -10.85 3.51 3.45
C THR A 27 -9.60 4.38 3.41
N MET A 28 -8.92 4.46 2.25
CA MET A 28 -7.75 5.33 2.09
C MET A 28 -8.06 6.82 2.27
N ASN A 29 -9.32 7.24 2.05
CA ASN A 29 -9.75 8.62 2.22
C ASN A 29 -10.22 8.96 3.65
N THR A 30 -10.57 7.97 4.47
CA THR A 30 -11.27 8.23 5.75
C THR A 30 -10.45 8.01 7.02
N CYS A 31 -9.33 7.29 6.96
CA CYS A 31 -8.24 7.19 7.96
C CYS A 31 -7.50 5.88 7.69
N ASN A 32 -6.17 5.90 7.65
CA ASN A 32 -5.32 4.75 7.31
C ASN A 32 -5.27 3.67 8.40
N ARG A 33 -6.41 3.05 8.72
CA ARG A 33 -6.45 1.88 9.60
C ARG A 33 -5.91 0.69 8.81
N LEU A 34 -4.66 0.35 9.06
CA LEU A 34 -3.93 -0.68 8.32
C LEU A 34 -4.61 -2.05 8.37
N ASP A 35 -5.27 -2.40 9.48
CA ASP A 35 -6.00 -3.67 9.60
C ASP A 35 -7.12 -3.79 8.55
N ASP A 36 -7.90 -2.73 8.35
CA ASP A 36 -8.98 -2.69 7.35
C ASP A 36 -8.40 -2.76 5.93
N LEU A 37 -7.27 -2.07 5.71
CA LEU A 37 -6.54 -2.12 4.44
C LEU A 37 -6.07 -3.54 4.10
N TYR A 38 -5.51 -4.28 5.06
CA TYR A 38 -4.98 -5.62 4.83
C TYR A 38 -6.06 -6.61 4.41
N VAL A 39 -7.22 -6.54 5.07
CA VAL A 39 -8.39 -7.34 4.70
C VAL A 39 -8.80 -7.02 3.25
N LEU A 40 -8.90 -5.75 2.89
CA LEU A 40 -9.27 -5.34 1.53
C LEU A 40 -8.26 -5.79 0.47
N LEU A 41 -6.95 -5.69 0.75
CA LEU A 41 -5.90 -6.13 -0.18
C LEU A 41 -5.94 -7.65 -0.44
N SER A 42 -6.33 -8.45 0.55
CA SER A 42 -6.49 -9.91 0.38
C SER A 42 -7.53 -10.30 -0.68
N TYR A 43 -8.50 -9.42 -0.95
CA TYR A 43 -9.53 -9.62 -1.97
C TYR A 43 -9.17 -9.04 -3.34
N LEU A 44 -7.99 -8.43 -3.49
CA LEU A 44 -7.56 -7.74 -4.71
C LEU A 44 -6.25 -8.30 -5.30
N PRO A 45 -6.12 -9.62 -5.54
CA PRO A 45 -4.85 -10.22 -5.97
C PRO A 45 -4.35 -9.76 -7.35
N PHE A 46 -5.23 -9.14 -8.15
CA PHE A 46 -4.92 -8.60 -9.48
C PHE A 46 -4.71 -7.08 -9.48
N LEU A 47 -4.63 -6.45 -8.30
CA LEU A 47 -4.36 -5.02 -8.18
C LEU A 47 -2.99 -4.70 -8.80
N ARG A 48 -2.97 -3.77 -9.76
CA ARG A 48 -1.74 -3.39 -10.47
C ARG A 48 -1.10 -2.10 -9.97
N SER A 49 -1.88 -1.25 -9.32
CA SER A 49 -1.43 0.04 -8.84
C SER A 49 -2.11 0.39 -7.52
N LEU A 50 -1.33 0.88 -6.57
CA LEU A 50 -1.78 1.23 -5.23
C LEU A 50 -1.09 2.53 -4.80
N TYR A 51 -1.89 3.52 -4.38
CA TYR A 51 -1.40 4.74 -3.77
C TYR A 51 -1.95 4.88 -2.36
N ILE A 52 -1.08 4.98 -1.35
CA ILE A 52 -1.49 5.11 0.05
C ILE A 52 -0.86 6.35 0.68
N ALA A 53 -1.67 7.20 1.30
CA ALA A 53 -1.15 8.18 2.23
C ALA A 53 -0.81 7.44 3.54
N CYS A 54 0.45 7.38 3.93
CA CYS A 54 0.94 6.70 5.13
C CYS A 54 1.20 7.69 6.28
N ASP A 55 0.40 8.76 6.38
CA ASP A 55 0.51 9.73 7.48
C ASP A 55 0.37 9.02 8.83
N ASN A 56 1.31 9.29 9.75
CA ASN A 56 1.41 8.70 11.10
C ASN A 56 1.80 7.21 11.17
N LEU A 57 2.16 6.56 10.06
CA LEU A 57 2.69 5.20 10.11
C LEU A 57 4.11 5.17 10.69
N THR A 58 4.35 4.21 11.58
CA THR A 58 5.69 3.92 12.11
C THR A 58 6.49 3.08 11.12
N ILE A 59 7.80 2.94 11.36
CA ILE A 59 8.65 2.05 10.55
C ILE A 59 8.14 0.61 10.54
N THR A 60 7.71 0.09 11.68
CA THR A 60 7.17 -1.28 11.80
C THR A 60 5.88 -1.45 10.99
N ASP A 61 5.04 -0.43 10.94
CA ASP A 61 3.84 -0.42 10.09
C ASP A 61 4.18 -0.52 8.60
N PHE A 62 5.25 0.15 8.16
CA PHE A 62 5.73 0.05 6.77
C PHE A 62 6.26 -1.34 6.43
N GLU A 63 6.96 -2.01 7.36
CA GLU A 63 7.44 -3.38 7.17
C GLU A 63 6.27 -4.35 7.00
N GLN A 64 5.25 -4.23 7.86
CA GLN A 64 4.06 -5.06 7.77
C GLN A 64 3.26 -4.78 6.50
N LEU A 65 3.09 -3.51 6.11
CA LEU A 65 2.43 -3.12 4.88
C LEU A 65 3.14 -3.71 3.66
N ALA A 66 4.46 -3.63 3.61
CA ALA A 66 5.24 -4.19 2.51
C ALA A 66 5.05 -5.71 2.39
N TYR A 67 5.06 -6.42 3.52
CA TYR A 67 4.82 -7.85 3.57
C TYR A 67 3.41 -8.21 3.05
N VAL A 68 2.37 -7.50 3.49
CA VAL A 68 0.99 -7.74 3.06
C VAL A 68 0.82 -7.47 1.57
N ILE A 69 1.40 -6.37 1.05
CA ILE A 69 1.35 -6.06 -0.38
C ILE A 69 1.98 -7.19 -1.22
N MET A 70 3.18 -7.65 -0.82
CA MET A 70 3.90 -8.70 -1.56
C MET A 70 3.17 -10.04 -1.55
N THR A 71 2.40 -10.34 -0.50
CA THR A 71 1.70 -11.61 -0.33
C THR A 71 0.28 -11.60 -0.91
N CYS A 72 -0.47 -10.52 -0.68
CA CYS A 72 -1.87 -10.41 -1.10
C CYS A 72 -2.04 -9.87 -2.53
N THR A 73 -1.10 -9.06 -3.03
CA THR A 73 -1.21 -8.42 -4.34
C THR A 73 0.01 -8.72 -5.22
N PRO A 74 0.23 -9.99 -5.63
CA PRO A 74 1.42 -10.39 -6.36
C PRO A 74 1.53 -9.79 -7.78
N GLN A 75 0.46 -9.18 -8.31
CA GLN A 75 0.47 -8.49 -9.61
C GLN A 75 0.65 -6.98 -9.50
N LEU A 76 1.01 -6.48 -8.32
CA LEU A 76 1.21 -5.06 -8.10
C LEU A 76 2.52 -4.60 -8.78
N ASN A 77 2.39 -3.78 -9.81
CA ASN A 77 3.55 -3.25 -10.55
C ASN A 77 3.94 -1.83 -10.10
N SER A 78 3.01 -1.11 -9.46
CA SER A 78 3.23 0.25 -9.01
C SER A 78 2.68 0.44 -7.60
N PHE A 79 3.58 0.70 -6.66
CA PHE A 79 3.23 1.14 -5.32
C PHE A 79 3.71 2.57 -5.12
N ASN A 80 2.83 3.47 -4.74
CA ASN A 80 3.18 4.84 -4.42
C ASN A 80 2.70 5.13 -3.01
N CYS A 81 3.49 5.84 -2.22
CA CYS A 81 3.03 6.27 -0.91
C CYS A 81 3.48 7.68 -0.59
N SER A 82 2.75 8.33 0.31
CA SER A 82 3.12 9.66 0.78
C SER A 82 2.91 9.79 2.27
N PHE A 83 3.79 10.47 2.99
CA PHE A 83 3.65 10.60 4.43
C PHE A 83 4.33 11.87 4.93
N LYS A 84 3.76 12.42 6.00
CA LYS A 84 4.28 13.62 6.66
C LYS A 84 5.11 13.26 7.88
N GLN A 85 6.22 13.97 8.06
CA GLN A 85 6.97 13.94 9.30
C GLN A 85 7.33 15.36 9.74
N THR A 86 7.25 15.60 11.05
CA THR A 86 7.70 16.83 11.69
C THR A 86 9.18 16.78 12.06
N CYS A 87 9.78 15.59 12.13
CA CYS A 87 11.19 15.35 12.46
C CYS A 87 11.94 14.73 11.26
N ILE A 88 13.25 15.02 11.15
CA ILE A 88 14.14 14.44 10.13
C ILE A 88 14.59 13.06 10.64
N GLU A 89 13.70 12.07 10.64
CA GLU A 89 14.14 10.69 10.82
C GLU A 89 14.79 10.17 9.53
N PRO A 90 15.69 9.17 9.61
CA PRO A 90 16.37 8.61 8.44
C PRO A 90 15.43 7.69 7.64
N ILE A 91 14.43 8.31 7.00
CA ILE A 91 13.55 7.69 6.00
C ILE A 91 14.32 7.04 4.86
N GLU A 92 15.57 7.45 4.61
CA GLU A 92 16.46 6.80 3.64
C GLU A 92 16.57 5.28 3.88
N LYS A 93 16.29 4.81 5.10
CA LYS A 93 16.21 3.39 5.45
C LYS A 93 15.00 2.65 4.85
N LEU A 94 13.94 3.34 4.41
CA LEU A 94 12.76 2.71 3.79
C LEU A 94 13.14 1.89 2.56
N HIS A 95 14.04 2.39 1.72
CA HIS A 95 14.52 1.67 0.53
C HIS A 95 15.20 0.33 0.86
N CYS A 96 15.69 0.17 2.10
CA CYS A 96 16.32 -1.06 2.57
C CYS A 96 15.33 -2.04 3.21
N MET A 97 14.09 -1.63 3.52
CA MET A 97 13.14 -2.43 4.32
C MET A 97 12.44 -3.53 3.52
N SER A 98 12.24 -3.33 2.21
CA SER A 98 11.59 -4.33 1.35
C SER A 98 12.08 -4.19 -0.09
N PRO A 99 12.14 -5.29 -0.87
CA PRO A 99 12.32 -5.22 -2.32
C PRO A 99 11.33 -4.24 -2.98
N LEU A 100 10.11 -4.14 -2.45
CA LEU A 100 9.08 -3.20 -2.89
C LEU A 100 9.58 -1.74 -2.91
N PHE A 101 10.37 -1.35 -1.90
CA PHE A 101 10.80 0.03 -1.72
C PHE A 101 12.11 0.35 -2.44
N ARG A 102 12.85 -0.67 -2.93
CA ARG A 102 14.11 -0.47 -3.67
C ARG A 102 13.90 0.26 -4.99
N HIS A 103 12.78 0.04 -5.65
CA HIS A 103 12.43 0.64 -6.94
C HIS A 103 11.71 1.99 -6.82
N MET A 104 11.49 2.47 -5.59
CA MET A 104 10.88 3.76 -5.35
C MET A 104 11.92 4.88 -5.33
N LYS A 105 11.56 6.05 -5.82
CA LYS A 105 12.31 7.29 -5.57
C LYS A 105 11.57 8.13 -4.54
N LEU A 106 12.33 8.66 -3.58
CA LEU A 106 11.85 9.58 -2.56
C LEU A 106 11.95 11.02 -3.07
N ARG A 107 10.83 11.74 -3.06
CA ARG A 107 10.79 13.19 -3.24
C ARG A 107 10.32 13.85 -1.95
N ARG A 108 11.09 14.81 -1.46
CA ARG A 108 10.78 15.58 -0.24
C ARG A 108 10.30 16.98 -0.60
N VAL A 109 9.21 17.42 0.01
CA VAL A 109 8.62 18.77 -0.14
C VAL A 109 8.41 19.37 1.24
N GLU A 110 8.88 20.59 1.47
CA GLU A 110 8.66 21.29 2.74
C GLU A 110 7.19 21.70 2.88
N TRP A 111 6.62 21.54 4.09
CA TRP A 111 5.31 22.10 4.43
C TRP A 111 5.42 22.86 5.75
N GLY A 112 4.51 23.81 5.99
CA GLY A 112 4.51 24.59 7.24
C GLY A 112 4.33 23.68 8.46
N GLY A 113 5.44 23.28 9.09
CA GLY A 113 5.47 22.35 10.22
C GLY A 113 6.26 21.04 9.98
N GLY A 114 6.97 20.87 8.86
CA GLY A 114 7.81 19.68 8.64
C GLY A 114 8.10 19.35 7.16
N TRP A 115 8.07 18.07 6.83
CA TRP A 115 8.32 17.57 5.47
C TRP A 115 7.23 16.58 5.03
N HIS A 116 6.82 16.72 3.78
CA HIS A 116 6.01 15.74 3.06
C HIS A 116 6.91 14.92 2.15
N TYR A 117 6.91 13.61 2.36
CA TYR A 117 7.65 12.66 1.56
C TYR A 117 6.71 11.96 0.60
N HIS A 118 7.12 11.87 -0.66
CA HIS A 118 6.44 11.11 -1.70
C HIS A 118 7.38 10.04 -2.22
N CYS A 119 7.03 8.78 -2.02
CA CYS A 119 7.72 7.65 -2.61
C CYS A 119 6.95 7.22 -3.86
N ILE A 120 7.64 7.22 -5.00
CA ILE A 120 7.04 6.88 -6.29
C ILE A 120 7.82 5.70 -6.86
N THR A 121 7.13 4.60 -7.18
CA THR A 121 7.74 3.50 -7.94
C THR A 121 8.15 3.99 -9.32
N THR A 122 9.44 3.88 -9.65
CA THR A 122 9.99 4.37 -10.93
C THR A 122 10.27 3.29 -11.96
N GLU A 123 10.16 2.02 -11.56
CA GLU A 123 10.34 0.84 -12.41
C GLU A 123 9.30 -0.20 -11.98
N ASN A 124 8.84 -1.05 -12.91
CA ASN A 124 7.92 -2.12 -12.54
C ASN A 124 8.58 -3.04 -11.50
N LEU A 125 7.82 -3.37 -10.45
CA LEU A 125 8.21 -4.27 -9.36
C LEU A 125 8.41 -5.72 -9.83
#